data_AF-A0A7X8BTT2-F1
#
_entry.id   AF-A0A7X8BTT2-F1
#
_cell.length_a   1.000
_cell.length_b   1.000
_cell.length_c   1.000
_cell.angle_alpha   90.00
_cell.angle_beta   90.00
_cell.angle_gamma   90.00
#
_symmetry.space_group_name_H-M   'P 1'
#
loop_
_entity.id
_entity.type
_entity.pdbx_description
1 polymer ?
#
loop_
_entity_poly.entity_id
_entity_poly.type
_entity_poly.pdbx_seq_one_letter_code
_entity_poly.pdbx_strand_id
1 'polypeptide(L)'
;MEKETKPEYLKKLSEKGWSDARAGNLSFHGRTEGFSPKYKKEIPFETAKYPALIDQQLMISRKGADLNQYTEFIKNDLLSVRFTNDYMIIEGNSEEHELSSEYLSHFLLHQYLIQNHSGKKCILHVHPDEFIAISHSS
;
A
#
# COMPACT_ATOMS: atom_id res chain seq x y z
N MET A 1 -12.29 24.51 10.23
CA MET A 1 -12.41 23.52 9.13
C MET A 1 -11.05 23.46 8.46
N GLU A 2 -10.12 22.69 9.03
CA GLU A 2 -8.77 22.55 8.48
C GLU A 2 -8.89 21.81 7.15
N LYS A 3 -8.45 22.46 6.07
CA LYS A 3 -8.26 21.79 4.79
C LYS A 3 -7.02 20.91 4.95
N GLU A 4 -7.23 19.63 5.31
CA GLU A 4 -6.16 18.64 5.28
C GLU A 4 -5.62 18.56 3.85
N THR A 5 -4.43 19.13 3.67
CA THR A 5 -3.71 19.17 2.42
C THR A 5 -3.36 17.74 2.00
N LYS A 6 -3.91 17.31 0.86
CA LYS A 6 -3.46 16.13 0.11
C LYS A 6 -1.93 16.14 0.07
N PRO A 7 -1.22 15.07 0.45
CA PRO A 7 0.22 14.99 0.28
C PRO A 7 0.55 15.27 -1.16
N GLU A 8 1.46 16.22 -1.38
CA GLU A 8 1.71 16.83 -2.67
C GLU A 8 2.03 15.78 -3.76
N TYR A 9 2.62 14.65 -3.39
CA TYR A 9 2.96 13.57 -4.30
C TYR A 9 1.72 12.88 -4.90
N LEU A 10 0.68 12.56 -4.12
CA LEU A 10 -0.55 11.94 -4.67
C LEU A 10 -1.31 12.90 -5.58
N LYS A 11 -1.18 14.21 -5.33
CA LYS A 11 -1.78 15.24 -6.20
C LYS A 11 -1.12 15.20 -7.57
N LYS A 12 0.22 15.16 -7.58
CA LYS A 12 1.02 15.07 -8.81
C LYS A 12 0.77 13.81 -9.62
N LEU A 13 0.54 12.65 -8.97
CA LEU A 13 0.22 11.41 -9.69
C LEU A 13 -1.09 11.53 -10.47
N SER A 14 -2.13 12.02 -9.79
CA SER A 14 -3.45 12.27 -10.37
C SER A 14 -3.40 13.31 -11.49
N GLU A 15 -2.70 14.43 -11.27
CA GLU A 15 -2.55 15.48 -12.29
C GLU A 15 -1.81 15.01 -13.55
N LYS A 16 -0.97 13.98 -13.42
CA LYS A 16 -0.26 13.37 -14.54
C LYS A 16 -0.99 12.18 -15.19
N GLY A 17 -2.16 11.80 -14.67
CA GLY A 17 -2.89 10.59 -15.13
C GLY A 17 -2.24 9.25 -14.71
N TRP A 18 -1.14 9.27 -13.94
CA TRP A 18 -0.37 8.06 -13.61
C TRP A 18 -1.06 7.12 -12.60
N SER A 19 -2.19 7.54 -12.04
CA SER A 19 -3.02 6.78 -11.09
C SER A 19 -4.50 6.76 -11.49
N ASP A 20 -4.79 6.87 -12.78
CA ASP A 20 -6.16 6.89 -13.29
C ASP A 20 -6.86 5.53 -13.13
N ALA A 21 -8.19 5.56 -13.04
CA ALA A 21 -9.05 4.37 -12.96
C ALA A 21 -8.72 3.37 -11.82
N ARG A 22 -8.16 3.85 -10.70
CA ARG A 22 -7.69 3.00 -9.57
C ARG A 22 -6.48 2.12 -9.93
N ALA A 23 -5.76 2.48 -10.99
CA ALA A 23 -4.47 1.89 -11.32
C ALA A 23 -3.41 2.43 -10.34
N GLY A 24 -2.62 1.50 -9.81
CA GLY A 24 -1.56 1.80 -8.86
C GLY A 24 -1.87 1.38 -7.43
N ASN A 25 -0.81 1.09 -6.69
CA ASN A 25 -0.86 0.65 -5.31
C ASN A 25 0.24 1.34 -4.50
N LEU A 26 -0.06 1.59 -3.23
CA LEU A 26 0.86 2.25 -2.30
C LEU A 26 1.01 1.37 -1.08
N SER A 27 2.24 1.16 -0.63
CA SER A 27 2.48 0.63 0.72
C SER A 27 3.68 1.26 1.39
N PHE A 28 3.62 1.40 2.71
CA PHE A 28 4.68 2.00 3.49
C PHE A 28 4.73 1.48 4.92
N HIS A 29 5.91 1.56 5.54
CA HIS A 29 6.09 1.21 6.94
C HIS A 29 5.52 2.29 7.88
N GLY A 30 4.88 1.84 8.97
CA GLY A 30 4.49 2.70 10.09
C GLY A 30 2.98 2.83 10.24
N ARG A 31 2.55 3.93 10.85
CA ARG A 31 1.15 4.30 11.03
C ARG A 31 0.89 5.65 10.39
N THR A 32 -0.36 5.87 10.04
CA THR A 32 -0.85 7.13 9.49
C THR A 32 -1.86 7.73 10.45
N GLU A 33 -1.79 9.05 10.65
CA GLU A 33 -2.81 9.78 11.39
C GLU A 33 -4.16 9.71 10.67
N GLY A 34 -5.25 9.65 11.42
CA GLY A 34 -6.61 9.49 10.88
C GLY A 34 -6.99 8.07 10.46
N PHE A 35 -6.05 7.12 10.46
CA PHE A 35 -6.37 5.71 10.27
C PHE A 35 -6.96 5.12 11.56
N SER A 36 -8.21 4.67 11.51
CA SER A 36 -8.92 4.07 12.64
C SER A 36 -9.70 2.86 12.16
N PRO A 37 -9.09 1.65 12.21
CA PRO A 37 -9.70 0.44 11.67
C PRO A 37 -10.91 0.03 12.51
N LYS A 38 -11.96 -0.42 11.84
CA LYS A 38 -13.20 -0.95 12.45
C LYS A 38 -13.26 -2.46 12.47
N TYR A 39 -12.45 -3.10 11.63
CA TYR A 39 -12.41 -4.55 11.44
C TYR A 39 -10.99 -5.07 11.50
N LYS A 40 -10.86 -6.32 11.95
CA LYS A 40 -9.61 -7.07 12.01
C LYS A 40 -9.89 -8.50 11.55
N LYS A 41 -9.03 -9.03 10.69
CA LYS A 41 -9.00 -10.45 10.32
C LYS A 41 -7.59 -11.01 10.37
N GLU A 42 -7.49 -12.30 10.66
CA GLU A 42 -6.23 -13.03 10.71
C GLU A 42 -6.20 -14.02 9.54
N ILE A 43 -5.11 -14.01 8.80
CA ILE A 43 -4.93 -14.86 7.62
C ILE A 43 -3.61 -15.62 7.82
N PRO A 44 -3.56 -16.94 7.55
CA PRO A 44 -2.32 -17.69 7.60
C PRO A 44 -1.22 -17.01 6.79
N PHE A 45 -0.01 -16.94 7.35
CA PHE A 45 1.12 -16.30 6.71
C PHE A 45 2.30 -17.26 6.60
N GLU A 46 2.82 -17.41 5.39
CA GLU A 46 4.00 -18.25 5.14
C GLU A 46 5.28 -17.51 5.52
N THR A 47 5.57 -17.48 6.81
CA THR A 47 6.72 -16.76 7.38
C THR A 47 8.06 -17.16 6.76
N ALA A 48 8.22 -18.41 6.33
CA ALA A 48 9.42 -18.86 5.64
C ALA A 48 9.70 -18.12 4.32
N LYS A 49 8.67 -17.60 3.64
CA LYS A 49 8.82 -16.78 2.41
C LYS A 49 9.22 -15.34 2.72
N TYR A 50 8.83 -14.83 3.88
CA TYR A 50 8.97 -13.41 4.24
C TYR A 50 9.53 -13.18 5.66
N PRO A 51 10.66 -13.80 6.05
CA PRO A 51 11.16 -13.73 7.42
C PRO A 51 11.47 -12.30 7.88
N ALA A 52 11.85 -11.39 6.98
CA ALA A 52 12.18 -10.01 7.36
C ALA A 52 10.93 -9.16 7.67
N LEU A 53 9.73 -9.64 7.33
CA LEU A 53 8.49 -8.92 7.60
C LEU A 53 7.93 -9.22 9.00
N ILE A 54 8.42 -10.25 9.70
CA ILE A 54 7.98 -10.57 11.07
C ILE A 54 8.14 -9.34 11.97
N ASP A 55 7.13 -9.10 12.81
CA ASP A 55 7.03 -7.95 13.72
C ASP A 55 6.99 -6.58 13.02
N GLN A 56 6.89 -6.54 11.70
CA GLN A 56 6.69 -5.31 10.94
C GLN A 56 5.20 -4.95 10.84
N GLN A 57 4.95 -3.66 10.68
CA GLN A 57 3.64 -3.11 10.32
C GLN A 57 3.76 -2.34 9.00
N LEU A 58 2.92 -2.70 8.04
CA LEU A 58 2.77 -2.03 6.77
C LEU A 58 1.38 -1.41 6.66
N MET A 59 1.32 -0.18 6.18
CA MET A 59 0.11 0.39 5.61
C MET A 59 0.11 0.06 4.12
N ILE A 60 -0.99 -0.45 3.57
CA ILE A 60 -1.10 -0.85 2.16
C ILE A 60 -2.48 -0.53 1.60
N SER A 61 -2.54 -0.05 0.37
CA SER A 61 -3.79 0.16 -0.35
C SER A 61 -4.57 -1.15 -0.52
N ARG A 62 -5.88 -1.14 -0.22
CA ARG A 62 -6.78 -2.25 -0.54
C ARG A 62 -6.91 -2.44 -2.05
N LYS A 63 -7.45 -3.58 -2.44
CA LYS A 63 -7.89 -3.85 -3.82
C LYS A 63 -8.89 -2.79 -4.30
N GLY A 64 -8.62 -2.17 -5.45
CA GLY A 64 -9.49 -1.12 -6.03
C GLY A 64 -9.51 0.18 -5.21
N ALA A 65 -8.43 0.49 -4.51
CA ALA A 65 -8.21 1.77 -3.85
C ALA A 65 -8.14 2.93 -4.84
N ASP A 66 -8.65 4.11 -4.45
CA ASP A 66 -8.52 5.34 -5.22
C ASP A 66 -7.45 6.26 -4.60
N LEU A 67 -6.28 6.34 -5.23
CA LEU A 67 -5.16 7.17 -4.78
C LEU A 67 -5.41 8.68 -5.01
N ASN A 68 -6.46 9.05 -5.75
CA ASN A 68 -6.71 10.43 -6.13
C ASN A 68 -7.32 11.27 -5.00
N GLN A 69 -7.94 10.64 -3.99
CA GLN A 69 -8.56 11.34 -2.86
C GLN A 69 -7.89 10.96 -1.55
N TYR A 70 -6.84 11.66 -1.13
CA TYR A 70 -6.01 11.22 0.01
C TYR A 70 -6.79 11.01 1.32
N THR A 71 -7.62 11.96 1.74
CA THR A 71 -8.35 11.84 3.01
C THR A 71 -9.31 10.65 2.98
N GLU A 72 -10.00 10.45 1.85
CA GLU A 72 -10.86 9.28 1.64
C GLU A 72 -10.05 8.00 1.49
N PHE A 73 -8.85 8.07 0.91
CA PHE A 73 -7.93 6.95 0.78
C PHE A 73 -7.46 6.46 2.14
N ILE A 74 -7.00 7.37 3.01
CA ILE A 74 -6.59 7.01 4.39
C ILE A 74 -7.73 6.35 5.15
N LYS A 75 -8.95 6.88 5.00
CA LYS A 75 -10.12 6.36 5.72
C LYS A 75 -10.62 5.05 5.12
N ASN A 76 -10.79 4.95 3.82
CA ASN A 76 -11.57 3.88 3.21
C ASN A 76 -10.73 2.88 2.43
N ASP A 77 -9.53 3.27 2.01
CA ASP A 77 -8.76 2.50 1.03
C ASP A 77 -7.40 2.03 1.54
N LEU A 78 -7.03 2.41 2.77
CA LEU A 78 -5.83 1.95 3.42
C LEU A 78 -6.13 0.79 4.36
N LEU A 79 -5.23 -0.18 4.40
CA LEU A 79 -5.23 -1.31 5.32
C LEU A 79 -3.94 -1.29 6.12
N SER A 80 -4.01 -1.72 7.37
CA SER A 80 -2.86 -2.02 8.21
C SER A 80 -2.63 -3.53 8.21
N VAL A 81 -1.43 -3.96 7.86
CA VAL A 81 -1.00 -5.36 7.87
C VAL A 81 0.13 -5.51 8.87
N ARG A 82 -0.08 -6.34 9.89
CA ARG A 82 0.94 -6.71 10.88
C ARG A 82 1.28 -8.18 10.72
N PHE A 83 2.57 -8.49 10.69
CA PHE A 83 3.04 -9.85 10.45
C PHE A 83 3.50 -10.48 11.77
N THR A 84 3.05 -11.70 12.02
CA THR A 84 3.51 -12.55 13.13
C THR A 84 4.16 -13.80 12.55
N ASN A 85 4.60 -14.71 13.42
CA ASN A 85 5.21 -15.98 12.99
C ASN A 85 4.26 -16.92 12.25
N ASP A 86 2.95 -16.82 12.50
CA ASP A 86 1.97 -17.79 11.98
C ASP A 86 0.89 -17.13 11.12
N TYR A 87 0.67 -15.83 11.31
CA TYR A 87 -0.43 -15.10 10.70
C TYR A 87 -0.01 -13.70 10.24
N MET A 88 -0.77 -13.17 9.30
CA MET A 88 -0.85 -11.73 9.08
C MET A 88 -2.19 -11.24 9.58
N ILE A 89 -2.14 -10.17 10.37
CA ILE A 89 -3.29 -9.46 10.88
C ILE A 89 -3.58 -8.33 9.89
N ILE A 90 -4.77 -8.34 9.29
CA ILE A 90 -5.25 -7.27 8.41
C ILE A 90 -6.32 -6.47 9.14
N GLU A 91 -6.09 -5.17 9.24
CA GLU A 91 -6.98 -4.20 9.87
C GLU A 91 -7.45 -3.17 8.84
N GLY A 92 -8.73 -2.87 8.83
CA GLY A 92 -9.34 -1.94 7.87
C GLY A 92 -10.73 -1.46 8.29
N ASN A 93 -11.42 -0.76 7.40
CA ASN A 93 -12.72 -0.15 7.68
C ASN A 93 -13.94 -0.96 7.24
N SER A 94 -13.74 -2.07 6.52
CA SER A 94 -14.77 -3.03 6.17
C SER A 94 -14.19 -4.44 6.16
N GLU A 95 -15.01 -5.44 6.50
CA GLU A 95 -14.66 -6.86 6.42
C GLU A 95 -14.37 -7.31 4.97
N GLU A 96 -15.09 -6.70 4.02
CA GLU A 96 -14.96 -6.91 2.57
C GLU A 96 -13.66 -6.34 1.98
N HIS A 97 -12.87 -5.61 2.78
CA HIS A 97 -11.60 -5.11 2.27
C HIS A 97 -10.59 -6.24 2.09
N GLU A 98 -10.06 -6.32 0.88
CA GLU A 98 -9.03 -7.27 0.47
C GLU A 98 -7.73 -6.55 0.12
N LEU A 99 -6.60 -7.26 0.22
CA LEU A 99 -5.34 -6.79 -0.33
C LEU A 99 -5.40 -6.73 -1.86
N SER A 100 -4.70 -5.78 -2.48
CA SER A 100 -4.52 -5.74 -3.94
C SER A 100 -3.91 -7.04 -4.45
N SER A 101 -4.22 -7.47 -5.67
CA SER A 101 -3.56 -8.64 -6.30
C SER A 101 -2.03 -8.54 -6.34
N GLU A 102 -1.46 -7.33 -6.23
CA GLU A 102 -0.02 -7.08 -6.22
C GLU A 102 0.62 -7.09 -4.82
N TYR A 103 -0.13 -7.44 -3.77
CA TYR A 103 0.36 -7.34 -2.39
C TYR A 103 1.63 -8.18 -2.14
N LEU A 104 1.74 -9.35 -2.78
CA LEU A 104 2.91 -10.22 -2.66
C LEU A 104 4.18 -9.54 -3.21
N SER A 105 4.06 -8.79 -4.31
CA SER A 105 5.17 -8.01 -4.88
C SER A 105 5.61 -6.91 -3.91
N HIS A 106 4.66 -6.21 -3.28
CA HIS A 106 4.98 -5.23 -2.24
C HIS A 106 5.67 -5.88 -1.03
N PHE A 107 5.26 -7.07 -0.62
CA PHE A 107 5.88 -7.80 0.50
C PHE A 107 7.33 -8.21 0.18
N LEU A 108 7.57 -8.78 -1.00
CA LEU A 108 8.92 -9.14 -1.46
C LEU A 108 9.85 -7.93 -1.47
N LEU A 109 9.37 -6.81 -2.00
CA LEU A 109 10.16 -5.58 -2.07
C LEU A 109 10.42 -4.99 -0.69
N HIS A 110 9.43 -4.92 0.21
CA HIS A 110 9.67 -4.46 1.59
C HIS A 110 10.66 -5.35 2.33
N GLN A 111 10.54 -6.67 2.21
CA GLN A 111 11.54 -7.60 2.74
C GLN A 111 12.94 -7.27 2.21
N TYR A 112 13.08 -7.08 0.90
CA TYR A 112 14.35 -6.69 0.30
C TYR A 112 14.89 -5.37 0.87
N LEU A 113 14.03 -4.35 1.03
CA LEU A 113 14.42 -3.06 1.59
C LEU A 113 14.91 -3.15 3.04
N ILE A 114 14.29 -4.02 3.85
CA ILE A 114 14.68 -4.27 5.25
C ILE A 114 16.01 -5.01 5.31
N GLN A 115 16.14 -6.11 4.55
CA GLN A 115 17.34 -6.94 4.52
C GLN A 115 18.59 -6.17 4.05
N ASN A 116 18.40 -5.19 3.17
CA ASN A 116 19.49 -4.35 2.66
C ASN A 116 19.69 -3.06 3.46
N HIS A 117 19.02 -2.89 4.60
CA HIS A 117 19.11 -1.69 5.45
C HIS A 117 18.96 -0.37 4.66
N SER A 118 18.09 -0.36 3.65
CA SER A 118 18.06 0.70 2.64
C SER A 118 17.61 2.07 3.16
N GLY A 119 17.01 2.13 4.35
CA GLY A 119 16.35 3.32 4.89
C GLY A 119 15.06 3.73 4.16
N LYS A 120 14.75 3.12 3.02
CA LYS A 120 13.53 3.35 2.24
C LYS A 120 12.36 2.64 2.89
N LYS A 121 11.21 3.32 2.96
CA LYS A 121 10.04 2.86 3.72
C LYS A 121 8.75 2.79 2.90
N CYS A 122 8.80 3.16 1.63
CA CYS A 122 7.61 3.35 0.79
C CYS A 122 7.82 2.70 -0.58
N ILE A 123 6.78 2.05 -1.07
CA ILE A 123 6.70 1.45 -2.39
C ILE A 123 5.44 2.00 -3.06
N LEU A 124 5.64 2.58 -4.24
CA LEU A 124 4.59 3.10 -5.08
C LEU A 124 4.63 2.35 -6.42
N HIS A 125 3.52 1.72 -6.77
CA HIS A 125 3.24 1.20 -8.09
C HIS A 125 2.27 2.14 -8.80
N VAL A 126 2.60 2.55 -10.03
CA VAL A 126 1.85 3.48 -10.88
C VAL A 126 2.08 3.12 -12.33
N HIS A 127 1.25 3.63 -13.23
CA HIS A 127 1.28 3.35 -14.67
C HIS A 127 1.56 4.64 -15.46
N PRO A 128 2.81 5.11 -15.56
CA PRO A 128 3.13 6.27 -16.39
C PRO A 128 3.02 5.93 -17.88
N ASP A 129 2.16 6.66 -18.60
CA ASP A 129 1.89 6.44 -20.03
C ASP A 129 3.17 6.48 -20.87
N GLU A 130 4.10 7.38 -20.56
CA GLU A 130 5.34 7.52 -21.31
C GLU A 130 6.22 6.27 -21.20
N PHE A 131 6.30 5.65 -20.02
CA PHE A 131 7.06 4.40 -19.85
C PHE A 131 6.36 3.21 -20.49
N ILE A 132 5.04 3.18 -20.47
CA ILE A 132 4.25 2.14 -21.15
C ILE A 132 4.41 2.25 -22.67
N ALA A 133 4.38 3.47 -23.23
CA ALA A 133 4.61 3.70 -24.65
C ALA A 133 6.01 3.24 -25.07
N ILE A 134 7.04 3.56 -24.28
CA ILE A 134 8.42 3.12 -24.55
C ILE A 134 8.51 1.58 -24.57
N SER A 135 7.89 0.87 -23.64
CA SER A 135 7.98 -0.60 -23.56
C SER A 135 7.31 -1.35 -24.73
N HIS A 136 6.44 -0.68 -25.48
CA HIS A 136 5.77 -1.24 -26.67
C HIS A 136 6.36 -0.73 -28.00
N SER A 137 7.41 0.10 -27.94
CA SER A 137 8.03 0.74 -29.12
C SER A 137 9.24 -0.01 -29.70
N SER A 138 9.56 -1.18 -29.15
CA SER A 138 10.66 -2.06 -29.60
C SER A 138 10.22 -3.13 -30.58
#